data_AF-A0A251RPJ2-F1
#
_entry.id   AF-A0A251RPJ2-F1
#
_cell.length_a   1.000
_cell.length_b   1.000
_cell.length_c   1.000
_cell.angle_alpha   90.00
_cell.angle_beta   90.00
_cell.angle_gamma   90.00
#
_symmetry.space_group_name_H-M   'P 1'
#
loop_
_entity.id
_entity.type
_entity.pdbx_description
1 polymer ?
#
loop_
_entity_poly.entity_id
_entity_poly.type
_entity_poly.pdbx_seq_one_letter_code
_entity_poly.pdbx_strand_id
1 'polypeptide(L)'
;MAFSPKFLQRVSRSLNSINNCRLLSSSIDSRVLFQHSEAASRPCSSFVHNNNHCHVFSRDFCSRTSSFDQINSQGPAAIDYSALLQEDEFHKLADATIQDLLEKIEEYGDSVDIDGFDIDYGNQVLTVKFGSLGTYVLNKQTPNRQIWMSSPVSGPSRFDWDRTAEAWIYRRTKAKLLETLENEIEQLCGEPIKLS
;
A
#
# COMPACT_ATOMS: atom_id res chain seq x y z
N MET A 1 -52.38 -34.88 -15.57
CA MET A 1 -52.63 -34.37 -16.93
C MET A 1 -53.32 -33.03 -16.84
N ALA A 2 -52.64 -31.95 -17.25
CA ALA A 2 -53.20 -30.79 -17.95
C ALA A 2 -52.08 -29.71 -18.03
N PHE A 3 -51.34 -29.75 -19.14
CA PHE A 3 -50.47 -28.70 -19.62
C PHE A 3 -51.31 -27.60 -20.28
N SER A 4 -50.97 -26.32 -20.09
CA SER A 4 -50.62 -25.41 -21.20
C SER A 4 -50.43 -23.93 -20.80
N PRO A 5 -49.73 -23.13 -21.63
CA PRO A 5 -48.81 -22.07 -21.20
C PRO A 5 -49.21 -20.67 -21.70
N LYS A 6 -48.65 -19.61 -21.08
CA LYS A 6 -48.57 -18.21 -21.60
C LYS A 6 -47.44 -17.51 -20.82
N PHE A 7 -46.55 -16.67 -21.32
CA PHE A 7 -46.20 -16.15 -22.65
C PHE A 7 -44.88 -15.37 -22.42
N LEU A 8 -43.84 -15.57 -23.24
CA LEU A 8 -42.67 -14.67 -23.27
C LEU A 8 -43.01 -13.49 -24.19
N GLN A 9 -42.86 -12.24 -23.73
CA GLN A 9 -42.32 -11.20 -24.61
C GLN A 9 -41.69 -10.02 -23.86
N ARG A 10 -40.55 -9.65 -24.42
CA ARG A 10 -39.54 -8.65 -24.12
C ARG A 10 -39.97 -7.24 -24.59
N VAL A 11 -39.37 -6.19 -24.02
CA VAL A 11 -38.80 -4.98 -24.69
C VAL A 11 -39.05 -3.64 -23.94
N SER A 12 -37.91 -3.01 -23.61
CA SER A 12 -37.52 -1.59 -23.55
C SER A 12 -38.27 -0.53 -22.75
N ARG A 13 -37.53 0.13 -21.84
CA ARG A 13 -37.43 1.59 -21.69
C ARG A 13 -35.96 1.92 -21.33
N SER A 14 -35.17 2.45 -22.26
CA SER A 14 -35.01 3.87 -22.65
C SER A 14 -33.78 4.47 -21.98
N LEU A 15 -32.70 4.53 -22.78
CA LEU A 15 -31.50 5.33 -22.58
C LEU A 15 -31.84 6.81 -22.69
N ASN A 16 -31.28 7.65 -21.81
CA ASN A 16 -31.07 9.06 -22.10
C ASN A 16 -29.56 9.34 -22.20
N SER A 17 -29.16 9.58 -23.44
CA SER A 17 -27.89 10.14 -23.89
C SER A 17 -27.96 11.65 -23.78
N ILE A 18 -26.93 12.29 -23.21
CA ILE A 18 -26.40 13.54 -23.76
C ILE A 18 -24.87 13.45 -23.71
N ASN A 19 -24.30 13.09 -24.85
CA ASN A 19 -22.94 13.44 -25.23
C ASN A 19 -22.91 14.91 -25.67
N ASN A 20 -21.85 15.65 -25.34
CA ASN A 20 -21.00 16.19 -26.38
C ASN A 20 -19.65 16.67 -25.83
N CYS A 21 -18.61 15.97 -26.32
CA CYS A 21 -17.20 16.32 -26.27
C CYS A 21 -16.90 17.55 -27.12
N ARG A 22 -15.85 18.32 -26.76
CA ARG A 22 -14.82 18.73 -27.73
C ARG A 22 -13.45 18.78 -27.05
N LEU A 23 -12.54 18.00 -27.62
CA LEU A 23 -11.09 18.09 -27.50
C LEU A 23 -10.60 19.39 -28.14
N LEU A 24 -9.53 19.99 -27.61
CA LEU A 24 -8.24 20.11 -28.31
C LEU A 24 -7.21 20.91 -27.51
N SER A 25 -5.97 20.49 -27.71
CA SER A 25 -4.72 20.89 -27.09
C SER A 25 -4.19 22.25 -27.59
N SER A 26 -3.31 22.80 -26.76
CA SER A 26 -2.08 23.55 -27.10
C SER A 26 -2.04 25.07 -26.87
N SER A 27 -1.10 25.41 -25.97
CA SER A 27 -0.03 26.40 -26.17
C SER A 27 -0.28 27.90 -25.98
N ILE A 28 0.52 28.43 -25.04
CA ILE A 28 1.36 29.64 -25.09
C ILE A 28 0.81 30.93 -24.44
N ASP A 29 1.73 31.50 -23.65
CA ASP A 29 1.90 32.87 -23.17
C ASP A 29 1.05 33.42 -22.01
N SER A 30 1.69 33.43 -20.84
CA SER A 30 1.30 34.23 -19.68
C SER A 30 2.04 35.58 -19.72
N ARG A 31 1.32 36.67 -20.01
CA ARG A 31 1.74 38.05 -19.69
C ARG A 31 0.60 38.84 -19.06
N VAL A 32 0.80 39.14 -17.77
CA VAL A 32 0.73 40.47 -17.13
C VAL A 32 -0.59 41.28 -17.23
N LEU A 33 -1.24 41.46 -16.07
CA LEU A 33 -1.74 42.72 -15.45
C LEU A 33 -3.05 42.46 -14.69
N PHE A 34 -3.08 42.71 -13.39
CA PHE A 34 -4.18 43.44 -12.78
C PHE A 34 -3.69 44.27 -11.59
N GLN A 35 -4.24 45.47 -11.55
CA GLN A 35 -3.83 46.65 -10.80
C GLN A 35 -4.08 46.58 -9.30
N HIS A 36 -3.24 47.35 -8.60
CA HIS A 36 -3.34 47.81 -7.22
C HIS A 36 -4.51 48.77 -6.96
N SER A 37 -5.00 48.74 -5.72
CA SER A 37 -5.31 49.90 -4.84
C SER A 37 -5.68 49.34 -3.43
N GLU A 38 -4.88 49.45 -2.36
CA GLU A 38 -4.67 50.59 -1.42
C GLU A 38 -5.97 51.25 -0.93
N ALA A 39 -6.22 51.56 0.36
CA ALA A 39 -5.43 51.54 1.60
C ALA A 39 -6.36 51.79 2.82
N ALA A 40 -5.91 51.48 4.04
CA ALA A 40 -6.22 52.20 5.31
C ALA A 40 -5.29 51.67 6.45
N SER A 41 -4.14 52.31 6.74
CA SER A 41 -3.87 53.28 7.84
C SER A 41 -3.94 52.69 9.28
N ARG A 42 -2.83 52.28 9.94
CA ARG A 42 -1.73 53.04 10.66
C ARG A 42 -2.04 53.30 12.16
N PRO A 43 -1.10 53.72 13.05
CA PRO A 43 0.32 53.33 13.32
C PRO A 43 0.68 53.31 14.84
N CYS A 44 1.93 52.97 15.21
CA CYS A 44 2.81 53.62 16.24
C CYS A 44 3.97 52.65 16.59
N SER A 45 5.24 53.03 16.82
CA SER A 45 5.97 54.30 16.81
C SER A 45 7.49 53.97 16.80
N SER A 46 8.28 54.85 16.18
CA SER A 46 9.75 54.94 16.12
C SER A 46 10.41 55.17 17.50
N PHE A 47 11.70 54.91 17.76
CA PHE A 47 12.87 55.66 17.24
C PHE A 47 14.24 54.97 17.48
N VAL A 48 15.22 55.46 16.72
CA VAL A 48 16.59 55.01 16.44
C VAL A 48 17.63 55.92 17.12
N HIS A 49 18.77 55.36 17.56
CA HIS A 49 20.17 55.88 17.40
C HIS A 49 21.11 54.99 18.27
N ASN A 50 22.37 54.65 17.97
CA ASN A 50 23.28 54.80 16.83
C ASN A 50 24.55 53.94 17.14
N ASN A 51 25.43 53.80 16.14
CA ASN A 51 26.86 53.43 16.18
C ASN A 51 27.27 51.97 15.95
N ASN A 52 27.72 51.75 14.71
CA ASN A 52 29.01 51.16 14.34
C ASN A 52 29.48 49.90 15.07
N HIS A 53 29.28 48.74 14.45
CA HIS A 53 30.40 47.87 14.08
C HIS A 53 29.97 46.82 13.06
N CYS A 54 30.61 46.87 11.88
CA CYS A 54 30.49 45.86 10.85
C CYS A 54 31.34 44.67 11.28
N HIS A 55 30.72 43.56 11.71
CA HIS A 55 31.41 42.27 11.78
C HIS A 55 30.70 41.29 10.86
N VAL A 56 31.36 41.04 9.74
CA VAL A 56 31.17 39.87 8.88
C VAL A 56 31.23 38.64 9.79
N PHE A 57 30.11 37.96 9.97
CA PHE A 57 30.14 36.61 10.56
C PHE A 57 30.69 35.65 9.51
N SER A 58 32.02 35.52 9.50
CA SER A 58 32.74 34.43 8.87
C SER A 58 32.19 33.12 9.44
N ARG A 59 31.59 32.29 8.60
CA ARG A 59 31.30 30.89 8.96
C ARG A 59 32.61 30.13 8.86
N ASP A 60 33.41 30.22 9.92
CA ASP A 60 34.66 29.47 10.03
C ASP A 60 34.34 27.97 10.14
N PHE A 61 34.65 27.25 9.06
CA PHE A 61 34.63 25.80 9.00
C PHE A 61 35.75 25.26 9.89
N CYS A 62 35.43 24.96 11.15
CA CYS A 62 36.36 24.30 12.06
C CYS A 62 36.53 22.83 11.68
N SER A 63 37.52 22.54 10.84
CA SER A 63 38.16 21.23 10.77
C SER A 63 38.94 20.99 12.06
N ARG A 64 38.28 20.49 13.11
CA ARG A 64 38.97 19.94 14.29
C ARG A 64 39.16 18.44 14.09
N THR A 65 40.35 18.07 13.65
CA THR A 65 40.88 16.73 13.84
C THR A 65 41.20 16.54 15.32
N SER A 66 40.35 15.83 16.04
CA SER A 66 40.71 15.27 17.35
C SER A 66 40.69 13.76 17.23
N SER A 67 41.88 13.17 17.23
CA SER A 67 42.08 11.75 17.49
C SER A 67 41.50 11.42 18.87
N PHE A 68 40.46 10.59 18.90
CA PHE A 68 40.07 9.83 20.08
C PHE A 68 39.33 8.57 19.63
N ASP A 69 39.66 7.46 20.29
CA ASP A 69 39.38 6.08 19.90
C ASP A 69 37.90 5.72 19.81
N GLN A 70 37.59 4.95 18.75
CA GLN A 70 36.78 3.73 18.74
C GLN A 70 35.67 3.58 19.80
N ILE A 71 34.50 4.19 19.56
CA ILE A 71 33.22 3.72 20.14
C ILE A 71 32.12 3.83 19.08
N ASN A 72 31.45 2.69 18.82
CA ASN A 72 30.29 2.46 17.96
C ASN A 72 29.49 3.69 17.54
N SER A 73 29.80 4.21 16.35
CA SER A 73 28.92 5.08 15.59
C SER A 73 27.77 4.26 15.00
N GLN A 74 26.70 4.06 15.78
CA GLN A 74 25.40 3.70 15.21
C GLN A 74 24.84 4.93 14.48
N GLY A 75 25.24 5.08 13.22
CA GLY A 75 24.40 5.74 12.23
C GLY A 75 23.10 4.96 12.04
N PRO A 76 22.08 5.53 11.36
CA PRO A 76 20.89 4.77 10.99
C PRO A 76 21.36 3.48 10.31
N ALA A 77 20.97 2.33 10.87
CA ALA A 77 21.48 1.02 10.46
C ALA A 77 21.51 0.96 8.94
N ALA A 78 22.72 0.89 8.36
CA ALA A 78 22.87 0.75 6.93
C ALA A 78 22.05 -0.48 6.53
N ILE A 79 21.05 -0.29 5.67
CA ILE A 79 20.26 -1.39 5.14
C ILE A 79 21.26 -2.29 4.42
N ASP A 80 21.49 -3.47 4.97
CA ASP A 80 22.39 -4.43 4.36
C ASP A 80 21.70 -5.00 3.11
N TYR A 81 21.95 -4.37 1.97
CA TYR A 81 21.43 -4.81 0.68
C TYR A 81 21.94 -6.21 0.28
N SER A 82 23.01 -6.73 0.90
CA SER A 82 23.49 -8.09 0.64
C SER A 82 22.63 -9.17 1.31
N ALA A 83 21.90 -8.81 2.36
CA ALA A 83 20.88 -9.64 3.00
C ALA A 83 19.50 -9.52 2.34
N LEU A 84 19.31 -8.59 1.40
CA LEU A 84 18.08 -8.48 0.62
C LEU A 84 18.06 -9.56 -0.45
N LEU A 85 16.97 -10.32 -0.45
CA LEU A 85 16.67 -11.32 -1.47
C LEU A 85 16.77 -10.70 -2.87
N GLN A 86 17.34 -11.38 -3.88
CA GLN A 86 17.48 -10.81 -5.23
C GLN A 86 16.11 -10.50 -5.84
N GLU A 87 16.04 -9.55 -6.79
CA GLU A 87 14.74 -9.04 -7.26
C GLU A 87 13.96 -10.11 -8.00
N ASP A 88 14.62 -10.75 -8.96
CA ASP A 88 14.04 -11.85 -9.72
C ASP A 88 13.64 -13.04 -8.82
N GLU A 89 14.42 -13.29 -7.77
CA GLU A 89 14.11 -14.31 -6.77
C GLU A 89 12.85 -13.93 -5.99
N PHE A 90 12.71 -12.66 -5.61
CA PHE A 90 11.55 -12.15 -4.88
C PHE A 90 10.30 -12.30 -5.72
N HIS A 91 10.37 -11.90 -6.99
CA HIS A 91 9.26 -12.04 -7.92
C HIS A 91 8.83 -13.51 -8.02
N LYS A 92 9.76 -14.43 -8.27
CA LYS A 92 9.46 -15.86 -8.36
C LYS A 92 8.82 -16.40 -7.09
N LEU A 93 9.40 -16.12 -5.92
CA LEU A 93 8.91 -16.63 -4.64
C LEU A 93 7.55 -16.05 -4.27
N ALA A 94 7.37 -14.73 -4.41
CA ALA A 94 6.12 -14.07 -4.07
C ALA A 94 5.00 -14.47 -5.03
N ASP A 95 5.28 -14.57 -6.33
CA ASP A 95 4.29 -15.00 -7.32
C ASP A 95 3.90 -16.46 -7.08
N ALA A 96 4.86 -17.36 -6.81
CA ALA A 96 4.57 -18.75 -6.46
C ALA A 96 3.74 -18.86 -5.17
N THR A 97 4.08 -18.07 -4.13
CA THR A 97 3.34 -18.07 -2.86
C THR A 97 1.89 -17.62 -3.07
N ILE A 98 1.66 -16.54 -3.83
CA ILE A 98 0.31 -16.02 -4.05
C ILE A 98 -0.51 -16.98 -4.92
N GLN A 99 0.10 -17.62 -5.92
CA GLN A 99 -0.57 -18.64 -6.75
C GLN A 99 -0.96 -19.88 -5.93
N ASP A 100 -0.06 -20.38 -5.08
CA ASP A 100 -0.35 -21.51 -4.20
C ASP A 100 -1.46 -21.17 -3.19
N LEU A 101 -1.45 -19.95 -2.64
CA LEU A 101 -2.55 -19.47 -1.79
C LEU A 101 -3.88 -19.38 -2.54
N LEU A 102 -3.86 -18.89 -3.78
CA LEU A 102 -5.06 -18.80 -4.62
C LEU A 102 -5.67 -20.20 -4.82
N GLU A 103 -4.89 -21.16 -5.28
CA GLU A 103 -5.35 -22.53 -5.56
C GLU A 103 -5.92 -23.20 -4.30
N LYS A 104 -5.21 -23.12 -3.17
CA LYS A 104 -5.64 -23.77 -1.92
C LYS A 104 -6.88 -23.12 -1.31
N ILE A 105 -7.01 -21.79 -1.43
CA ILE A 105 -8.18 -21.08 -0.91
C ILE A 105 -9.40 -21.30 -1.83
N GLU A 106 -9.20 -21.39 -3.15
CA GLU A 106 -10.24 -21.81 -4.10
C GLU A 106 -10.77 -23.20 -3.76
N GLU A 107 -9.87 -24.18 -3.60
CA GLU A 107 -10.26 -25.55 -3.19
C GLU A 107 -10.99 -25.58 -1.84
N TYR A 108 -10.52 -24.76 -0.88
CA TYR A 108 -11.20 -24.64 0.41
C TYR A 108 -12.60 -24.03 0.27
N GLY A 109 -12.77 -22.99 -0.55
CA GLY A 109 -14.07 -22.37 -0.80
C GLY A 109 -15.06 -23.29 -1.51
N ASP A 110 -14.58 -24.20 -2.35
CA ASP A 110 -15.42 -25.25 -2.95
C ASP A 110 -15.85 -26.30 -1.91
N SER A 111 -15.06 -26.50 -0.85
CA SER A 111 -15.33 -27.45 0.22
C SER A 111 -16.26 -26.91 1.31
N VAL A 112 -16.16 -25.60 1.62
CA VAL A 112 -16.94 -24.93 2.65
C VAL A 112 -18.02 -24.08 1.97
N ASP A 113 -19.29 -24.42 2.18
CA ASP A 113 -20.45 -23.70 1.61
C ASP A 113 -20.64 -22.33 2.31
N ILE A 114 -19.80 -21.36 1.97
CA ILE A 114 -19.80 -20.00 2.51
C ILE A 114 -20.58 -19.08 1.55
N ASP A 115 -21.69 -18.52 2.02
CA ASP A 115 -22.47 -17.55 1.25
C ASP A 115 -21.65 -16.28 0.97
N GLY A 116 -21.52 -15.94 -0.32
CA GLY A 116 -20.74 -14.80 -0.78
C GLY A 116 -19.22 -15.01 -0.76
N PHE A 117 -18.75 -16.26 -0.77
CA PHE A 117 -17.35 -16.56 -1.06
C PHE A 117 -16.99 -16.14 -2.49
N ASP A 118 -15.89 -15.41 -2.62
CA ASP A 118 -15.39 -14.91 -3.91
C ASP A 118 -13.90 -14.62 -3.79
N ILE A 119 -13.14 -14.96 -4.83
CA ILE A 119 -11.70 -14.77 -4.88
C ILE A 119 -11.31 -14.12 -6.21
N ASP A 120 -10.52 -13.06 -6.12
CA ASP A 120 -10.09 -12.27 -7.27
C ASP A 120 -8.60 -12.02 -7.19
N TYR A 121 -7.88 -12.38 -8.24
CA TYR A 121 -6.45 -12.12 -8.37
C TYR A 121 -6.18 -11.23 -9.59
N GLY A 122 -5.75 -9.99 -9.31
CA GLY A 122 -5.49 -9.00 -10.35
C GLY A 122 -4.49 -7.95 -9.89
N ASN A 123 -3.68 -7.44 -10.83
CA ASN A 123 -2.66 -6.41 -10.55
C ASN A 123 -1.73 -6.75 -9.39
N GLN A 124 -1.39 -8.03 -9.19
CA GLN A 124 -0.55 -8.54 -8.10
C GLN A 124 -1.19 -8.36 -6.70
N VAL A 125 -2.51 -8.23 -6.66
CA VAL A 125 -3.34 -8.20 -5.45
C VAL A 125 -4.28 -9.39 -5.49
N LEU A 126 -4.23 -10.21 -4.44
CA LEU A 126 -5.17 -11.29 -4.18
C LEU A 126 -6.20 -10.80 -3.17
N THR A 127 -7.47 -10.80 -3.55
CA THR A 127 -8.60 -10.44 -2.70
C THR A 127 -9.44 -11.68 -2.44
N VAL A 128 -9.62 -12.03 -1.17
CA VAL A 128 -10.44 -13.17 -0.76
C VAL A 128 -11.60 -12.64 0.09
N LYS A 129 -12.83 -12.87 -0.36
CA LYS A 129 -14.04 -12.49 0.35
C LYS A 129 -14.65 -13.74 0.96
N PHE A 130 -14.90 -13.71 2.27
CA PHE A 130 -15.62 -14.75 2.99
C PHE A 130 -17.05 -14.28 3.33
N GLY A 131 -17.71 -13.63 2.36
CA GLY A 131 -19.04 -13.05 2.54
C GLY A 131 -19.11 -12.06 3.70
N SER A 132 -19.96 -12.37 4.68
CA SER A 132 -20.17 -11.53 5.88
C SER A 132 -19.03 -11.61 6.91
N LEU A 133 -18.14 -12.59 6.81
CA LEU A 133 -17.02 -12.79 7.75
C LEU A 133 -15.89 -11.79 7.53
N GLY A 134 -15.79 -11.23 6.32
CA GLY A 134 -14.84 -10.18 5.99
C GLY A 134 -14.11 -10.39 4.68
N THR A 135 -13.08 -9.58 4.46
CA THR A 135 -12.29 -9.59 3.22
C THR A 135 -10.81 -9.50 3.56
N TYR A 136 -10.06 -10.45 3.02
CA TYR A 136 -8.61 -10.48 3.05
C TYR A 136 -8.07 -9.84 1.77
N VAL A 137 -7.00 -9.06 1.91
CA VAL A 137 -6.29 -8.49 0.77
C VAL A 137 -4.80 -8.75 0.94
N LEU A 138 -4.22 -9.55 0.04
CA LEU A 138 -2.79 -9.80 -0.04
C LEU A 138 -2.24 -9.04 -1.24
N ASN A 139 -1.13 -8.32 -1.05
CA ASN A 139 -0.52 -7.49 -2.07
C ASN A 139 0.98 -7.73 -2.14
N LYS A 140 1.48 -8.02 -3.35
CA LYS A 140 2.92 -8.09 -3.62
C LYS A 140 3.52 -6.68 -3.68
N GLN A 141 4.35 -6.35 -2.71
CA GLN A 141 5.01 -5.05 -2.60
C GLN A 141 6.46 -5.10 -3.08
N THR A 142 6.63 -5.03 -4.40
CA THR A 142 7.94 -5.13 -5.07
C THR A 142 9.00 -4.16 -4.55
N PRO A 143 8.73 -2.85 -4.36
CA PRO A 143 9.77 -1.91 -3.91
C PRO A 143 10.37 -2.30 -2.55
N ASN A 144 9.56 -2.92 -1.69
CA ASN A 144 9.96 -3.33 -0.34
C ASN A 144 10.36 -4.81 -0.26
N ARG A 145 10.16 -5.60 -1.33
CA ARG A 145 10.34 -7.06 -1.35
C ARG A 145 9.54 -7.75 -0.24
N GLN A 146 8.28 -7.35 -0.10
CA GLN A 146 7.37 -7.83 0.94
C GLN A 146 6.05 -8.32 0.37
N ILE A 147 5.35 -9.13 1.14
CA ILE A 147 3.92 -9.39 0.97
C ILE A 147 3.19 -8.64 2.08
N TRP A 148 2.22 -7.81 1.70
CA TRP A 148 1.36 -7.12 2.65
C TRP A 148 0.01 -7.83 2.71
N MET A 149 -0.52 -8.02 3.92
CA MET A 149 -1.83 -8.61 4.14
C MET A 149 -2.69 -7.63 4.94
N SER A 150 -3.92 -7.43 4.51
CA SER A 150 -4.99 -6.83 5.32
C SER A 150 -5.93 -7.95 5.73
N SER A 151 -5.97 -8.26 7.03
CA SER A 151 -6.91 -9.21 7.61
C SER A 151 -8.10 -8.49 8.25
N PRO A 152 -9.33 -8.99 8.14
CA PRO A 152 -10.48 -8.49 8.91
C PRO A 152 -10.36 -8.78 10.42
N VAL A 153 -9.50 -9.72 10.82
CA VAL A 153 -9.30 -10.14 12.22
C VAL A 153 -8.11 -9.42 12.86
N SER A 154 -6.93 -9.52 12.25
CA SER A 154 -5.68 -8.98 12.82
C SER A 154 -5.26 -7.62 12.25
N GLY A 155 -5.95 -7.14 11.22
CA GLY A 155 -5.65 -5.88 10.55
C GLY A 155 -4.42 -5.98 9.61
N PRO A 156 -3.72 -4.86 9.37
CA PRO A 156 -2.62 -4.82 8.42
C PRO A 156 -1.33 -5.45 8.98
N SER A 157 -0.71 -6.30 8.17
CA SER A 157 0.57 -6.95 8.45
C SER A 157 1.46 -6.96 7.22
N ARG A 158 2.78 -7.06 7.44
CA ARG A 158 3.79 -7.04 6.38
C ARG A 158 4.78 -8.16 6.65
N PHE A 159 5.03 -8.97 5.64
CA PHE A 159 5.88 -10.14 5.74
C PHE A 159 7.11 -9.97 4.86
N ASP A 160 8.26 -10.27 5.44
CA ASP A 160 9.55 -10.35 4.76
C ASP A 160 9.90 -11.81 4.55
N TRP A 161 10.56 -12.14 3.43
CA TRP A 161 11.08 -13.49 3.24
C TRP A 161 12.28 -13.74 4.15
N ASP A 162 12.21 -14.80 4.96
CA ASP A 162 13.33 -15.32 5.72
C ASP A 162 13.92 -16.53 5.00
N ARG A 163 15.18 -16.41 4.55
CA ARG A 163 15.91 -17.49 3.86
C ARG A 163 16.25 -18.67 4.77
N THR A 164 16.36 -18.46 6.08
CA THR A 164 16.68 -19.55 7.02
C THR A 164 15.44 -20.37 7.35
N ALA A 165 14.29 -19.72 7.49
CA ALA A 165 13.02 -20.40 7.75
C ALA A 165 12.28 -20.82 6.48
N GLU A 166 12.73 -20.37 5.31
CA GLU A 166 12.07 -20.52 4.00
C GLU A 166 10.59 -20.11 4.06
N ALA A 167 10.31 -18.98 4.72
CA ALA A 167 8.95 -18.54 4.99
C ALA A 167 8.83 -17.01 5.01
N TRP A 168 7.61 -16.54 4.73
CA TRP A 168 7.21 -15.14 4.90
C TRP A 168 6.94 -14.85 6.38
N ILE A 169 7.78 -14.04 7.02
CA ILE A 169 7.74 -13.76 8.45
C ILE A 169 7.39 -12.30 8.72
N TYR A 170 6.46 -12.09 9.65
CA TYR A 170 6.20 -10.76 10.18
C TYR A 170 7.23 -10.41 11.26
N ARG A 171 8.13 -9.46 10.98
CA ARG A 171 9.24 -9.11 11.89
C ARG A 171 8.82 -8.76 13.32
N ARG A 172 7.64 -8.16 13.51
CA ARG A 172 7.16 -7.67 14.81
C ARG A 172 6.72 -8.80 15.73
N THR A 173 5.94 -9.75 15.21
CA THR A 173 5.35 -10.84 16.00
C THR A 173 6.05 -12.17 15.79
N LYS A 174 6.94 -12.27 14.79
CA LYS A 174 7.57 -13.50 14.30
C LYS A 174 6.60 -14.55 13.76
N ALA A 175 5.35 -14.15 13.50
CA ALA A 175 4.35 -15.03 12.89
C ALA A 175 4.67 -15.27 11.41
N LYS A 176 4.40 -16.48 10.92
CA LYS A 176 4.48 -16.81 9.50
C LYS A 176 3.18 -16.47 8.79
N LEU A 177 3.27 -16.08 7.52
CA LEU A 177 2.11 -15.74 6.68
C LEU A 177 1.10 -16.90 6.62
N LEU A 178 1.57 -18.09 6.24
CA LEU A 178 0.71 -19.27 6.07
C LEU A 178 0.02 -19.64 7.37
N GLU A 179 0.79 -19.80 8.45
CA GLU A 179 0.24 -20.11 9.79
C GLU A 179 -0.78 -19.06 10.25
N THR A 180 -0.54 -17.77 9.96
CA THR A 180 -1.49 -16.71 10.34
C THR A 180 -2.81 -16.85 9.57
N LEU A 181 -2.74 -17.11 8.26
CA LEU A 181 -3.93 -17.34 7.43
C LEU A 181 -4.68 -18.59 7.86
N GLU A 182 -3.99 -19.71 8.08
CA GLU A 182 -4.59 -20.97 8.51
C GLU A 182 -5.39 -20.78 9.81
N ASN A 183 -4.75 -20.21 10.83
CA ASN A 183 -5.39 -20.00 12.13
C ASN A 183 -6.59 -19.05 12.05
N GLU A 184 -6.49 -17.98 11.26
CA GLU A 184 -7.59 -17.01 11.15
C GLU A 184 -8.76 -17.56 10.33
N ILE A 185 -8.49 -18.27 9.22
CA ILE A 185 -9.53 -18.86 8.37
C ILE A 185 -10.25 -19.97 9.13
N GLU A 186 -9.52 -20.84 9.84
CA GLU A 186 -10.11 -21.88 10.70
C GLU A 186 -11.02 -21.27 11.78
N GLN A 187 -10.60 -20.16 12.40
CA GLN A 187 -11.43 -19.47 13.40
C GLN A 187 -12.69 -18.83 12.82
N LEU A 188 -12.62 -18.30 11.60
CA LEU A 188 -13.76 -17.65 10.95
C LEU A 188 -14.77 -18.66 10.39
N CYS A 189 -14.29 -19.72 9.75
CA CYS A 189 -15.10 -20.67 9.00
C CYS A 189 -15.46 -21.91 9.83
N GLY A 190 -14.71 -22.20 10.90
CA GLY A 190 -14.89 -23.36 11.77
C GLY A 190 -14.32 -24.67 11.23
N GLU A 191 -13.84 -24.68 9.98
CA GLU A 191 -13.23 -25.84 9.32
C GLU A 191 -11.73 -25.60 9.09
N PRO A 192 -10.86 -26.57 9.39
CA PRO A 192 -9.41 -26.40 9.24
C PRO A 192 -9.00 -26.35 7.76
N ILE A 193 -8.07 -25.45 7.44
CA ILE A 193 -7.43 -25.34 6.11
C ILE A 193 -5.95 -25.68 6.24
N LYS A 194 -5.40 -26.38 5.24
CA LYS A 194 -3.96 -26.67 5.17
C LYS A 194 -3.32 -25.89 4.02
N LEU A 195 -2.54 -24.88 4.36
CA LEU A 195 -1.79 -24.04 3.44
C LEU A 195 -0.31 -24.41 3.36
N SER A 196 0.25 -25.12 4.35
CA SER A 196 1.64 -25.63 4.35
C SER A 196 1.87 -26.88 3.51
#